data_AF-A0A7V0J3G9-F1
#
_entry.id   AF-A0A7V0J3G9-F1
#
_cell.length_a   1.000
_cell.length_b   1.000
_cell.length_c   1.000
_cell.angle_alpha   90.00
_cell.angle_beta   90.00
_cell.angle_gamma   90.00
#
_symmetry.space_group_name_H-M   'P 1'
#
loop_
_entity.id
_entity.type
_entity.pdbx_description
1 polymer ?
#
loop_
_entity_poly.entity_id
_entity_poly.type
_entity_poly.pdbx_seq_one_letter_code
_entity_poly.pdbx_strand_id
1 'polypeptide(L)' 'AETINGLYKNEVIHRHGPWDGLDDVEYATLEWVDWFNHRRILEPIGDIPPAEYEANYYRQTSPAEDAGLNQNSLR' A
#
# COMPACT_ATOMS: atom_id res chain seq x y z
N ALA A 1 -5.15 -13.24 3.57
CA ALA A 1 -4.23 -12.19 4.02
C ALA A 1 -2.94 -12.73 4.69
N GLU A 2 -2.74 -14.05 4.78
CA GLU A 2 -1.63 -14.65 5.53
C GLU A 2 -0.24 -14.38 4.94
N THR A 3 -0.12 -14.18 3.61
CA THR A 3 1.17 -14.07 2.92
C THR A 3 1.95 -12.80 3.28
N ILE A 4 1.30 -11.64 3.32
CA ILE A 4 1.97 -10.36 3.62
C ILE A 4 2.35 -10.27 5.10
N ASN A 5 1.47 -10.73 5.99
CA ASN A 5 1.78 -10.77 7.43
C ASN A 5 2.89 -11.78 7.73
N GLY A 6 2.91 -12.94 7.05
CA GLY A 6 4.00 -13.92 7.17
C GLY A 6 5.34 -13.34 6.69
N LEU A 7 5.31 -12.61 5.58
CA LEU A 7 6.49 -11.92 5.06
C LEU A 7 6.99 -10.84 6.02
N TYR A 8 6.10 -9.97 6.52
CA TYR A 8 6.42 -8.94 7.51
C TYR A 8 7.09 -9.54 8.75
N LYS A 9 6.53 -10.63 9.29
CA LYS A 9 7.13 -11.33 10.44
C LYS A 9 8.53 -11.85 10.13
N ASN A 10 8.76 -12.36 8.92
CA ASN A 10 10.08 -12.87 8.53
C ASN A 10 11.10 -11.78 8.25
N GLU A 11 10.73 -10.75 7.49
CA GLU A 11 11.64 -9.68 7.07
C GLU A 11 11.90 -8.67 8.18
N VAL A 12 10.93 -8.46 9.08
CA VAL A 12 11.04 -7.48 10.16
C VAL A 12 11.23 -8.17 11.51
N ILE A 13 10.18 -8.80 12.02
CA ILE A 13 10.13 -9.27 13.41
C ILE A 13 11.23 -10.27 13.74
N HIS A 14 11.41 -11.30 12.91
CA HIS A 14 12.38 -12.37 13.15
C HIS A 14 13.81 -11.98 12.74
N ARG A 15 13.97 -11.14 11.72
CA ARG A 15 15.28 -10.76 11.18
C ARG A 15 15.99 -9.69 12.00
N HIS A 16 15.25 -8.73 12.54
CA HIS A 16 15.82 -7.58 13.25
C HIS A 16 15.72 -7.67 14.77
N GLY A 17 15.00 -8.67 15.30
CA GLY A 17 14.96 -8.93 16.73
C GLY A 17 16.28 -9.49 17.30
N PRO A 18 16.44 -9.50 18.65
CA PRO A 18 15.46 -9.08 19.66
C PRO A 18 15.28 -7.55 19.73
N TRP A 19 14.06 -7.14 20.05
CA TRP A 19 13.65 -5.73 20.13
C TRP A 19 13.75 -5.23 21.58
N ASP A 20 14.16 -3.97 21.76
CA ASP A 20 14.28 -3.35 23.09
C ASP A 20 12.91 -2.90 23.62
N GLY A 21 12.07 -2.35 22.74
CA GLY A 21 10.69 -1.97 23.08
C GLY A 21 9.72 -1.95 21.90
N LEU A 22 8.49 -1.52 22.19
CA LEU A 22 7.44 -1.38 21.18
C LEU A 22 7.79 -0.27 20.17
N ASP A 23 8.36 0.86 20.63
CA ASP A 23 8.78 1.97 19.78
C ASP A 23 9.72 1.52 18.65
N ASP A 24 10.69 0.64 18.93
CA ASP A 24 11.60 0.14 17.90
C ASP A 24 10.88 -0.71 16.84
N VAL A 25 9.91 -1.52 17.29
CA VAL A 25 9.08 -2.32 16.38
C VAL A 25 8.21 -1.40 15.53
N GLU A 26 7.61 -0.37 16.13
CA GLU A 26 6.79 0.62 15.42
C GLU A 26 7.61 1.35 14.35
N TYR A 27 8.81 1.82 14.71
CA TYR A 27 9.70 2.49 13.76
C TYR A 27 10.09 1.56 12.59
N ALA A 28 10.53 0.34 12.89
CA ALA A 28 10.88 -0.64 11.85
C ALA A 28 9.68 -1.03 10.98
N THR A 29 8.47 -1.04 11.56
CA THR A 29 7.24 -1.25 10.80
C THR A 29 7.01 -0.13 9.80
N LEU A 30 7.17 1.14 10.22
CA LEU A 30 7.01 2.30 9.34
C LEU A 30 8.01 2.25 8.17
N GLU A 31 9.27 1.93 8.45
CA GLU A 31 10.29 1.78 7.40
C GLU A 31 9.96 0.64 6.42
N TRP A 32 9.51 -0.51 6.94
CA TRP A 32 9.14 -1.64 6.09
C TRP A 32 7.90 -1.33 5.24
N VAL A 33 6.89 -0.66 5.80
CA VAL A 33 5.67 -0.26 5.08
C VAL A 33 5.99 0.73 3.96
N ASP A 34 6.84 1.74 4.23
CA ASP A 34 7.29 2.68 3.19
C ASP A 34 8.01 1.94 2.06
N TRP A 35 9.01 1.12 2.42
CA TRP A 35 9.76 0.36 1.43
C TRP A 35 8.87 -0.60 0.63
N PHE A 36 8.00 -1.36 1.30
CA PHE A 36 7.13 -2.32 0.66
C PHE A 36 6.18 -1.65 -0.32
N ASN A 37 5.55 -0.54 0.06
CA ASN A 37 4.54 0.11 -0.77
C ASN A 37 5.13 0.97 -1.89
N HIS A 38 6.24 1.66 -1.64
CA HIS A 38 6.76 2.68 -2.55
C HIS A 38 8.03 2.29 -3.30
N ARG A 39 8.72 1.22 -2.88
CA ARG A 39 10.03 0.86 -3.45
C ARG A 39 10.12 -0.60 -3.89
N ARG A 40 9.36 -1.50 -3.26
CA ARG A 40 9.41 -2.93 -3.58
C ARG A 40 8.72 -3.22 -4.90
N ILE A 41 9.47 -3.77 -5.84
CA ILE A 41 8.96 -4.21 -7.14
C ILE A 41 8.35 -5.60 -7.00
N LEU A 42 7.14 -5.78 -7.50
CA LEU A 42 6.41 -7.05 -7.48
C LEU A 42 6.04 -7.47 -8.91
N GLU A 43 6.70 -8.51 -9.41
CA GLU A 43 6.41 -9.13 -10.73
C GLU A 43 4.91 -9.44 -10.93
N PRO A 44 4.15 -9.98 -9.94
CA PRO A 44 2.75 -10.35 -10.14
C PRO A 44 1.80 -9.19 -10.47
N ILE A 45 2.21 -7.95 -10.16
CA ILE A 45 1.42 -6.74 -10.43
C ILE A 45 2.03 -5.88 -11.55
N GLY A 46 2.92 -6.48 -12.35
CA GLY A 46 3.51 -5.84 -13.53
C GLY A 46 4.79 -5.05 -13.25
N ASP A 47 5.61 -5.53 -12.31
CA ASP A 47 6.95 -4.98 -12.04
C ASP A 47 6.95 -3.51 -11.60
N ILE A 48 5.93 -3.12 -10.83
CA ILE A 48 5.81 -1.79 -10.23
C ILE A 48 5.59 -1.87 -8.71
N PRO A 49 5.82 -0.77 -7.98
CA PRO A 49 5.47 -0.69 -6.56
C PRO A 49 3.97 -0.86 -6.30
N PRO A 50 3.56 -1.49 -5.19
CA PRO A 50 2.16 -1.63 -4.81
C PRO A 50 1.36 -0.32 -4.83
N ALA A 51 1.95 0.77 -4.33
CA ALA A 51 1.27 2.07 -4.31
C ALA A 51 1.02 2.61 -5.72
N GLU A 52 1.92 2.36 -6.67
CA GLU A 52 1.72 2.75 -8.06
C GLU A 52 0.63 1.90 -8.73
N TYR A 53 0.62 0.60 -8.46
CA TYR A 53 -0.43 -0.29 -8.95
C TYR A 53 -1.82 0.15 -8.45
N GLU A 54 -1.93 0.46 -7.15
CA GLU A 54 -3.17 0.97 -6.56
C GLU A 54 -3.60 2.31 -7.17
N ALA A 55 -2.67 3.26 -7.33
CA ALA A 55 -2.96 4.55 -7.96
C ALA A 55 -3.43 4.39 -9.42
N ASN A 56 -2.83 3.47 -10.17
CA ASN A 56 -3.23 3.16 -11.54
C ASN A 56 -4.61 2.50 -11.59
N TYR A 57 -4.90 1.60 -10.63
CA TYR A 57 -6.23 0.99 -10.50
C TYR A 57 -7.28 2.07 -10.30
N TYR A 58 -7.13 2.94 -9.30
CA TYR A 58 -8.09 4.01 -9.04
C TYR A 58 -8.23 4.99 -10.19
N ARG A 59 -7.16 5.33 -10.91
CA ARG A 59 -7.25 6.17 -12.12
C ARG A 59 -8.13 5.56 -13.21
N GLN A 60 -8.10 4.24 -13.34
CA GLN A 60 -8.87 3.50 -14.36
C GLN A 60 -10.29 3.19 -13.89
N THR A 61 -10.49 3.01 -12.58
CA THR A 61 -11.79 2.69 -11.97
C THR A 61 -12.52 3.88 -11.39
N SER A 62 -11.99 5.10 -11.53
CA SER A 62 -12.78 6.32 -11.41
C SER A 62 -13.53 6.53 -12.73
N PRO A 63 -14.82 6.14 -12.86
CA PRO A 63 -15.69 6.91 -13.73
C PRO A 63 -15.66 8.35 -13.23
N ALA A 64 -16.01 9.31 -14.08
CA ALA A 64 -16.38 10.63 -13.60
C ALA A 64 -17.50 10.49 -12.56
N GLU A 65 -17.15 10.34 -11.29
CA GLU A 65 -18.06 10.40 -10.14
C GLU A 65 -18.34 11.88 -9.79
N ASP A 66 -18.03 12.80 -10.72
CA ASP A 66 -18.28 14.23 -10.62
C ASP A 66 -18.31 14.90 -12.03
N ALA A 67 -19.21 14.46 -12.91
CA ALA A 67 -19.64 15.29 -14.06
C ALA A 67 -21.13 15.07 -14.39
N GLY A 68 -21.89 14.69 -13.37
CA GLY A 68 -23.32 14.44 -13.42
C GLY A 68 -24.09 15.23 -12.38
N LEU A 69 -23.61 16.42 -11.99
CA LEU A 69 -24.50 17.44 -11.44
C LEU A 69 -25.47 17.82 -12.56
N ASN A 70 -26.59 17.11 -12.57
CA ASN A 70 -27.71 17.27 -13.47
C ASN A 70 -28.09 18.76 -13.57
N GLN A 71 -27.63 19.42 -14.63
CA GLN A 71 -27.98 20.80 -14.98
C GLN A 71 -29.46 20.97 -15.38
N ASN A 72 -30.32 19.99 -15.09
CA ASN A 72 -31.74 20.02 -15.43
C ASN A 72 -32.66 20.46 -14.27
N SER A 73 -32.13 21.11 -13.24
CA SER A 73 -32.93 21.76 -12.17
C SER A 73 -33.08 23.28 -12.31
N LEU A 74 -32.81 23.86 -13.49
CA LEU A 74 -33.01 25.29 -13.77
C LEU A 74 -33.84 25.57 -15.03
N ARG A 75 -34.82 24.71 -15.34
CA ARG A 75 -35.86 25.00 -16.34
C ARG A 75 -37.24 24.72 -15.77
#